data_AF-A0A3B0QZS7-F1
#
_entry.id   AF-A0A3B0QZS7-F1
#
_cell.length_a   1.000
_cell.length_b   1.000
_cell.length_c   1.000
_cell.angle_alpha   90.00
_cell.angle_beta   90.00
_cell.angle_gamma   90.00
#
_symmetry.space_group_name_H-M   'P 1'
#
loop_
_entity.id
_entity.type
_entity.pdbx_description
1 polymer ?
#
loop_
_entity_poly.entity_id
_entity_poly.type
_entity_poly.pdbx_seq_one_letter_code
_entity_poly.pdbx_strand_id
1 'polypeptide(L)'
;SRVAELVAIIGDEADERLPNPAREALGFLVVQLTGVKEQIALLEKQLNQWHKNSPASQRLATIPGVGVITATALVASIGDASQFRSGRELAAWLGLVPKQNSSGLKMRLGRISKRGDGYLRKLLVHGARTVLRWSRAKKQTRSSWLEAMLARKPTNVVLVAMANKTARVVWAMLVRGEVYQPRLA
;
A
#
# COMPACT_ATOMS: atom_id res chain seq x y z
N SER A 1 -21.73 10.01 6.63
CA SER A 1 -21.36 8.98 5.63
C SER A 1 -22.64 8.38 5.15
N ARG A 2 -22.86 8.26 3.85
CA ARG A 2 -24.09 7.73 3.27
C ARG A 2 -24.49 6.37 3.87
N VAL A 3 -23.52 5.56 4.27
CA VAL A 3 -23.78 4.27 4.94
C VAL A 3 -24.38 4.44 6.34
N ALA A 4 -23.94 5.44 7.11
CA ALA A 4 -24.48 5.70 8.45
C ALA A 4 -25.92 6.21 8.38
N GLU A 5 -26.23 7.06 7.39
CA GLU A 5 -27.59 7.51 7.09
C GLU A 5 -28.49 6.32 6.74
N LEU A 6 -28.04 5.41 5.87
CA LEU A 6 -28.80 4.20 5.51
C LEU A 6 -29.02 3.27 6.71
N VAL A 7 -28.02 3.10 7.58
CA VAL A 7 -28.15 2.31 8.82
C VAL A 7 -29.21 2.93 9.74
N ALA A 8 -29.24 4.27 9.86
CA ALA A 8 -30.24 4.97 10.67
C ALA A 8 -31.66 4.75 10.12
N ILE A 9 -31.85 4.81 8.80
CA ILE A 9 -33.15 4.55 8.15
C ILE A 9 -33.64 3.13 8.40
N ILE A 10 -32.73 2.14 8.35
CA ILE A 10 -33.08 0.73 8.60
C ILE A 10 -33.46 0.52 10.08
N GLY A 11 -32.80 1.24 11.00
CA GLY A 11 -33.07 1.18 12.44
C GLY A 11 -34.30 1.97 12.91
N ASP A 12 -34.84 2.87 12.10
CA ASP A 12 -36.05 3.64 12.41
C ASP A 12 -37.31 2.88 11.97
N GLU A 13 -38.00 2.27 12.95
CA GLU A 13 -39.24 1.51 12.72
C GLU A 13 -40.41 2.38 12.24
N ALA A 14 -40.37 3.70 12.48
CA ALA A 14 -41.40 4.63 12.02
C ALA A 14 -41.18 5.08 10.56
N ASP A 15 -40.07 4.69 9.94
CA ASP A 15 -39.74 5.09 8.58
C ASP A 15 -40.48 4.23 7.54
N GLU A 16 -41.48 4.81 6.87
CA GLU A 16 -42.32 4.07 5.92
C GLU A 16 -41.65 3.73 4.57
N ARG A 17 -40.40 4.15 4.32
CA ARG A 17 -39.72 3.95 3.04
C ARG A 17 -39.37 2.48 2.75
N LEU A 18 -39.35 1.62 3.77
CA LEU A 18 -38.96 0.21 3.65
C LEU A 18 -40.10 -0.71 4.13
N PRO A 19 -40.52 -1.68 3.29
CA PRO A 19 -41.39 -2.77 3.76
C PRO A 19 -40.74 -3.59 4.88
N ASN A 20 -41.53 -4.08 5.84
CA ASN A 20 -41.03 -4.83 7.00
C ASN A 20 -40.10 -6.02 6.64
N PRO A 21 -40.41 -6.87 5.64
CA PRO A 21 -39.50 -7.97 5.28
C PRO A 21 -38.14 -7.48 4.76
N ALA A 22 -38.10 -6.34 4.08
CA ALA A 22 -36.86 -5.74 3.62
C ALA A 22 -36.06 -5.16 4.79
N ARG A 23 -36.74 -4.54 5.77
CA ARG A 23 -36.11 -4.03 6.99
C ARG A 23 -35.43 -5.14 7.78
N GLU A 24 -36.12 -6.26 8.00
CA GLU A 24 -35.55 -7.42 8.69
C GLU A 24 -34.32 -7.97 7.97
N ALA A 25 -34.42 -8.21 6.66
CA ALA A 25 -33.30 -8.69 5.84
C ALA A 25 -32.09 -7.75 5.88
N LEU A 26 -32.32 -6.44 5.77
CA LEU A 26 -31.27 -5.42 5.84
C LEU A 26 -30.70 -5.28 7.25
N GLY A 27 -31.50 -5.49 8.30
CA GLY A 27 -31.07 -5.49 9.70
C GLY A 27 -29.93 -6.48 9.95
N PHE A 28 -30.01 -7.70 9.39
CA PHE A 28 -28.92 -8.67 9.48
C PHE A 28 -27.62 -8.16 8.86
N LEU A 29 -27.69 -7.47 7.72
CA LEU A 29 -26.51 -6.87 7.08
C LEU A 29 -25.94 -5.71 7.89
N VAL A 30 -26.78 -4.91 8.55
CA VAL A 30 -26.36 -3.84 9.46
C VAL A 30 -25.59 -4.41 10.66
N VAL A 31 -26.07 -5.50 11.24
CA VAL A 31 -25.39 -6.19 12.34
C VAL A 31 -24.03 -6.71 11.88
N GLN A 32 -23.96 -7.40 10.74
CA GLN A 32 -22.70 -7.89 10.17
C GLN A 32 -21.72 -6.74 9.88
N LEU A 33 -22.18 -5.67 9.25
CA LEU A 33 -21.37 -4.50 8.93
C LEU A 33 -20.78 -3.87 10.19
N THR A 34 -21.59 -3.72 11.24
CA THR A 34 -21.17 -3.09 12.49
C THR A 34 -20.16 -3.98 13.22
N GLY A 35 -20.43 -5.29 13.32
CA GLY A 35 -19.48 -6.24 13.90
C GLY A 35 -18.13 -6.28 13.18
N VAL A 36 -18.13 -6.27 11.84
CA VAL A 36 -16.88 -6.22 11.07
C VAL A 36 -16.14 -4.89 11.27
N LYS A 37 -16.85 -3.76 11.35
CA LYS A 37 -16.22 -2.45 11.63
C LYS A 37 -15.54 -2.43 13.00
N GLU A 38 -16.17 -2.98 14.02
CA GLU A 38 -15.59 -3.09 15.36
C GLU A 38 -14.33 -3.95 15.37
N GLN A 39 -14.37 -5.09 14.67
CA GLN A 39 -13.20 -5.97 14.51
C GLN A 39 -12.06 -5.26 13.77
N ILE A 40 -12.35 -4.51 12.70
CA ILE A 40 -11.35 -3.70 11.99
C ILE A 40 -10.72 -2.67 12.94
N ALA A 41 -11.54 -1.93 13.70
CA ALA A 41 -11.04 -0.92 14.63
C ALA A 41 -10.15 -1.52 15.73
N LEU A 42 -10.50 -2.71 16.23
CA LEU A 42 -9.68 -3.45 17.19
C LEU A 42 -8.33 -3.85 16.58
N LEU A 43 -8.32 -4.40 15.37
CA LEU A 43 -7.10 -4.79 14.66
C LEU A 43 -6.22 -3.57 14.33
N GLU A 44 -6.82 -2.46 13.93
CA GLU A 44 -6.09 -1.20 13.70
C GLU A 44 -5.44 -0.68 14.98
N LYS A 45 -6.12 -0.79 16.13
CA LYS A 45 -5.54 -0.44 17.44
C LYS A 45 -4.33 -1.32 17.75
N GLN A 46 -4.44 -2.64 17.56
CA GLN A 46 -3.35 -3.58 17.78
C GLN A 46 -2.16 -3.31 16.84
N LEU A 47 -2.41 -3.07 15.55
CA LEU A 47 -1.38 -2.71 14.57
C LEU A 47 -0.65 -1.41 14.94
N ASN A 48 -1.39 -0.39 15.37
CA ASN A 48 -0.79 0.87 15.83
C ASN A 48 0.05 0.66 17.09
N GLN A 49 -0.37 -0.20 18.01
CA GLN A 49 0.37 -0.51 19.22
C GLN A 49 1.67 -1.25 18.90
N TRP A 50 1.62 -2.23 18.01
CA TRP A 50 2.81 -2.92 17.49
C TRP A 50 3.75 -1.96 16.77
N HIS A 51 3.23 -1.06 15.93
CA HIS A 51 4.00 -0.04 15.23
C HIS A 51 4.77 0.87 16.20
N LYS A 52 4.10 1.37 17.24
CA LYS A 52 4.73 2.19 18.30
C LYS A 52 5.86 1.48 19.05
N ASN A 53 5.82 0.15 19.09
CA ASN A 53 6.84 -0.67 19.74
C ASN A 53 7.91 -1.20 18.76
N SER A 54 7.81 -0.87 17.46
CA SER A 54 8.72 -1.33 16.42
C SER A 54 9.49 -0.14 15.80
N PRO A 55 10.76 0.09 16.20
CA PRO A 55 11.58 1.15 15.63
C PRO A 55 11.73 1.02 14.10
N ALA A 56 11.86 -0.21 13.60
CA ALA A 56 11.95 -0.47 12.17
C ALA A 56 10.67 -0.02 11.44
N SER A 57 9.50 -0.32 12.00
CA SER A 57 8.22 0.09 11.41
C SER A 57 8.05 1.60 11.42
N GLN A 58 8.42 2.27 12.51
CA GLN A 58 8.39 3.73 12.61
C GLN A 58 9.30 4.39 11.57
N ARG A 59 10.53 3.89 11.41
CA ARG A 59 11.43 4.38 10.36
C ARG A 59 10.80 4.21 8.98
N LEU A 60 10.27 3.04 8.63
CA LEU A 60 9.66 2.83 7.31
C LEU A 60 8.45 3.74 7.05
N ALA A 61 7.64 4.04 8.07
CA ALA A 61 6.48 4.92 7.93
C ALA A 61 6.85 6.40 7.62
N THR A 62 8.13 6.78 7.72
CA THR A 62 8.60 8.11 7.30
C THR A 62 8.74 8.24 5.78
N ILE A 63 8.72 7.13 5.04
CA ILE A 63 8.81 7.13 3.58
C ILE A 63 7.48 7.63 2.99
N PRO A 64 7.48 8.63 2.08
CA PRO A 64 6.26 9.07 1.41
C PRO A 64 5.52 7.92 0.73
N GLY A 65 4.25 7.73 1.09
CA GLY A 65 3.42 6.64 0.57
C GLY A 65 3.49 5.34 1.38
N VAL A 66 4.32 5.26 2.41
CA VAL A 66 4.35 4.13 3.34
C VAL A 66 3.65 4.54 4.63
N GLY A 67 2.44 4.02 4.86
CA GLY A 67 1.71 4.21 6.12
C GLY A 67 1.94 3.05 7.10
N VAL A 68 1.30 3.11 8.27
CA VAL A 68 1.41 2.10 9.34
C VAL A 68 1.20 0.68 8.80
N ILE A 69 0.09 0.41 8.12
CA ILE A 69 -0.22 -0.93 7.56
C ILE A 69 0.90 -1.44 6.64
N THR A 70 1.41 -0.58 5.76
CA THR A 70 2.49 -0.95 4.85
C THR A 70 3.80 -1.18 5.60
N ALA A 71 4.13 -0.33 6.56
CA ALA A 71 5.34 -0.44 7.35
C ALA A 71 5.34 -1.70 8.23
N THR A 72 4.22 -1.99 8.91
CA THR A 72 4.10 -3.19 9.74
C THR A 72 4.15 -4.46 8.90
N ALA A 73 3.45 -4.49 7.76
CA ALA A 73 3.48 -5.63 6.86
C ALA A 73 4.90 -5.86 6.29
N LEU A 74 5.60 -4.81 5.86
CA LEU A 74 6.97 -4.94 5.36
C LEU A 74 7.91 -5.49 6.42
N VAL A 75 7.91 -4.95 7.64
CA VAL A 75 8.80 -5.43 8.70
C VAL A 75 8.46 -6.86 9.10
N ALA A 76 7.18 -7.20 9.25
CA ALA A 76 6.75 -8.54 9.62
C ALA A 76 7.09 -9.59 8.55
N SER A 77 6.95 -9.25 7.26
CA SER A 77 7.21 -10.18 6.16
C SER A 77 8.69 -10.28 5.77
N ILE A 78 9.46 -9.19 5.91
CA ILE A 78 10.89 -9.19 5.59
C ILE A 78 11.70 -9.84 6.71
N GLY A 79 11.34 -9.62 7.97
CA GLY A 79 12.16 -10.04 9.10
C GLY A 79 13.55 -9.40 9.03
N ASP A 80 14.59 -10.24 8.92
CA ASP A 80 15.95 -9.76 8.68
C ASP A 80 16.16 -9.36 7.22
N ALA A 81 16.43 -8.08 6.97
CA ALA A 81 16.70 -7.55 5.64
C ALA A 81 18.10 -7.92 5.11
N SER A 82 19.03 -8.36 5.98
CA SER A 82 20.39 -8.73 5.61
C SER A 82 20.45 -10.00 4.72
N GLN A 83 19.39 -10.81 4.74
CA GLN A 83 19.23 -11.98 3.85
C GLN A 83 19.21 -11.61 2.36
N PHE A 84 18.89 -10.36 2.03
CA PHE A 84 18.95 -9.85 0.67
C PHE A 84 20.27 -9.13 0.44
N ARG A 85 21.02 -9.53 -0.59
CA ARG A 85 22.29 -8.94 -1.03
C ARG A 85 22.15 -7.49 -1.46
N SER A 86 20.96 -7.09 -1.93
CA SER A 86 20.69 -5.72 -2.33
C SER A 86 19.20 -5.38 -2.33
N GLY A 87 18.87 -4.09 -2.31
CA GLY A 87 17.49 -3.65 -2.50
C GLY A 87 16.89 -4.05 -3.86
N ARG A 88 17.72 -4.33 -4.88
CA ARG A 88 17.23 -4.89 -6.16
C ARG A 88 16.73 -6.31 -5.98
N GLU A 89 17.37 -7.09 -5.12
CA GLU A 89 16.95 -8.45 -4.78
C GLU A 89 15.66 -8.43 -3.97
N LEU A 90 15.51 -7.53 -2.99
CA LEU A 90 14.23 -7.34 -2.30
C LEU A 90 13.12 -6.95 -3.29
N ALA A 91 13.38 -6.02 -4.21
CA ALA A 91 12.40 -5.64 -5.23
C ALA A 91 12.04 -6.80 -6.16
N ALA A 92 13.00 -7.69 -6.45
CA ALA A 92 12.75 -8.91 -7.22
C ALA A 92 11.89 -9.91 -6.45
N TRP A 93 12.18 -10.10 -5.15
CA TRP A 93 11.41 -10.95 -4.24
C TRP A 93 9.96 -10.47 -4.06
N LEU A 94 9.72 -9.15 -4.10
CA LEU A 94 8.37 -8.56 -4.11
C LEU A 94 7.66 -8.64 -5.47
N GLY A 95 8.34 -9.12 -6.51
CA GLY A 95 7.80 -9.23 -7.87
C GLY A 95 7.63 -7.89 -8.59
N LEU A 96 8.41 -6.87 -8.19
CA LEU A 96 8.40 -5.51 -8.76
C LEU A 96 9.40 -5.32 -9.90
N VAL A 97 10.10 -6.37 -10.32
CA VAL A 97 11.08 -6.34 -11.42
C VAL A 97 10.47 -6.86 -12.73
N PRO A 98 10.89 -6.37 -13.90
CA PRO A 98 10.47 -6.91 -15.19
C PRO A 98 10.76 -8.41 -15.31
N LYS A 99 9.86 -9.16 -15.94
CA LYS A 99 10.12 -10.54 -16.36
C LYS A 99 11.13 -10.51 -17.51
N GLN A 100 12.21 -11.27 -17.36
CA GLN A 100 13.18 -11.48 -18.43
C GLN A 100 12.74 -12.67 -19.28
N ASN A 101 12.43 -12.42 -20.56
CA ASN A 101 12.20 -13.45 -21.57
C ASN A 101 13.29 -13.30 -22.62
N SER A 102 14.45 -13.88 -22.37
CA SER A 102 15.59 -13.83 -23.30
C SER A 102 15.76 -15.20 -23.95
N SER A 103 15.91 -15.23 -25.26
CA SER A 103 16.31 -16.42 -26.01
C SER A 103 17.52 -16.08 -26.87
N GLY A 104 18.52 -16.98 -26.87
CA GLY A 104 19.76 -16.86 -27.65
C GLY A 104 20.39 -15.46 -27.58
N LEU A 105 20.20 -14.67 -28.64
CA LEU A 105 20.82 -13.36 -28.89
C LEU A 105 19.93 -12.13 -28.58
N LYS A 106 18.69 -12.31 -28.09
CA LYS A 106 17.75 -11.19 -27.86
C LYS A 106 17.31 -11.11 -26.41
N MET A 107 17.76 -10.07 -25.71
CA MET A 107 17.23 -9.72 -24.40
C MET A 107 15.94 -8.91 -24.54
N ARG A 108 14.84 -9.42 -24.01
CA ARG A 108 13.56 -8.70 -23.93
C ARG A 108 13.06 -8.63 -22.49
N LEU A 109 12.78 -7.41 -22.03
CA LEU A 109 12.10 -7.15 -20.76
C LEU A 109 10.61 -6.99 -21.01
N GLY A 110 9.81 -7.79 -20.29
CA GLY A 110 8.36 -7.78 -20.39
C GLY A 110 7.67 -7.02 -19.26
N ARG A 111 6.42 -7.43 -18.97
CA ARG A 111 5.68 -7.01 -17.76
C ARG A 111 6.45 -7.40 -16.50
N ILE A 112 6.13 -6.80 -15.35
CA ILE A 112 6.69 -7.24 -14.06
C ILE A 112 6.45 -8.74 -13.81
N SER A 113 7.37 -9.38 -13.09
CA SER A 113 7.35 -10.81 -12.82
C SER A 113 6.10 -11.21 -12.04
N LYS A 114 5.62 -10.36 -11.12
CA LYS A 114 4.57 -10.66 -10.13
C LYS A 114 4.87 -11.90 -9.25
N ARG A 115 6.08 -12.44 -9.33
CA ARG A 115 6.57 -13.54 -8.50
C ARG A 115 6.94 -12.97 -7.14
N GLY A 116 6.26 -13.40 -6.08
CA GLY A 116 6.37 -12.82 -4.75
C GLY A 116 5.03 -12.33 -4.20
N ASP A 117 5.08 -11.80 -2.99
CA ASP A 117 3.89 -11.39 -2.22
C ASP A 117 3.04 -10.35 -2.97
N GLY A 118 1.81 -10.75 -3.32
CA GLY A 118 0.85 -9.89 -4.00
C GLY A 118 0.25 -8.79 -3.12
N TYR A 119 0.16 -9.02 -1.81
CA TYR A 119 -0.32 -8.06 -0.83
C TYR A 119 0.70 -6.94 -0.61
N LEU A 120 1.97 -7.25 -0.33
CA LEU A 120 3.03 -6.24 -0.18
C LEU A 120 3.20 -5.41 -1.45
N ARG A 121 3.19 -6.06 -2.61
CA ARG A 121 3.23 -5.37 -3.90
C ARG A 121 2.05 -4.42 -4.09
N LYS A 122 0.83 -4.85 -3.73
CA LYS A 122 -0.38 -4.01 -3.78
C LYS A 122 -0.22 -2.78 -2.87
N LEU A 123 0.22 -2.97 -1.63
CA LEU A 123 0.45 -1.88 -0.67
C LEU A 123 1.45 -0.84 -1.19
N LEU A 124 2.59 -1.28 -1.71
CA LEU A 124 3.61 -0.39 -2.27
C LEU A 124 3.09 0.39 -3.50
N VAL A 125 2.30 -0.24 -4.37
CA VAL A 125 1.71 0.43 -5.54
C VAL A 125 0.64 1.44 -5.12
N HIS A 126 -0.18 1.15 -4.09
CA HIS A 126 -1.11 2.14 -3.54
C HIS A 126 -0.39 3.31 -2.86
N GLY A 127 0.72 3.04 -2.18
CA GLY A 127 1.62 4.06 -1.64
C GLY A 127 2.11 5.00 -2.73
N ALA A 128 2.69 4.45 -3.80
CA ALA A 128 3.13 5.21 -4.98
C ALA A 128 1.99 6.04 -5.60
N ARG A 129 0.78 5.48 -5.69
CA ARG A 129 -0.39 6.18 -6.22
C ARG A 129 -0.79 7.38 -5.36
N THR A 130 -0.70 7.23 -4.04
CA THR A 130 -1.00 8.31 -3.10
C THR A 130 0.00 9.45 -3.24
N VAL A 131 1.30 9.13 -3.33
CA VAL A 131 2.34 10.16 -3.54
C VAL A 131 2.14 10.87 -4.87
N LEU A 132 1.86 10.14 -5.95
CA LEU A 132 1.58 10.74 -7.25
C LEU A 132 0.35 11.66 -7.22
N ARG A 133 -0.73 11.24 -6.54
CA ARG A 133 -1.94 12.05 -6.38
C ARG A 133 -1.64 13.34 -5.61
N TRP A 134 -0.93 13.26 -4.50
CA TRP A 134 -0.57 14.42 -3.68
C TRP A 134 0.39 15.39 -4.39
N SER A 135 1.37 14.86 -5.13
CA SER A 135 2.27 15.66 -5.95
C SER A 135 1.52 16.47 -7.02
N ARG A 136 0.44 15.93 -7.60
CA ARG A 136 -0.42 16.68 -8.53
C ARG A 136 -1.24 17.77 -7.83
N ALA A 137 -1.78 17.48 -6.66
CA ALA A 137 -2.67 18.39 -5.94
C ALA A 137 -1.94 19.62 -5.38
N LYS A 138 -0.75 19.44 -4.80
CA LYS A 138 -0.06 20.54 -4.10
C LYS A 138 0.83 21.42 -4.98
N LYS A 139 1.01 21.11 -6.27
CA LYS A 139 2.05 21.71 -7.15
C LYS A 139 3.46 21.73 -6.51
N GLN A 140 3.68 20.99 -5.42
CA GLN A 140 5.00 20.77 -4.84
C GLN A 140 5.88 20.19 -5.94
N THR A 141 7.12 20.68 -6.02
CA THR A 141 8.15 20.26 -6.98
C THR A 141 8.02 18.78 -7.23
N ARG A 142 7.37 18.40 -8.34
CA ARG A 142 7.42 17.01 -8.76
C ARG A 142 8.90 16.73 -8.91
N SER A 143 9.39 15.61 -8.37
CA SER A 143 10.77 15.26 -8.68
C SER A 143 10.89 15.25 -10.20
N SER A 144 11.89 15.95 -10.75
CA SER A 144 12.08 16.07 -12.20
C SER A 144 12.02 14.70 -12.89
N TRP A 145 12.43 13.66 -12.17
CA TRP A 145 12.31 12.26 -12.53
C TRP A 145 10.85 11.76 -12.74
N LEU A 146 9.91 12.06 -11.84
CA LEU A 146 8.52 11.62 -11.97
C LEU A 146 7.83 12.26 -13.18
N GLU A 147 8.07 13.55 -13.42
CA GLU A 147 7.53 14.26 -14.60
C GLU A 147 8.12 13.72 -15.88
N ALA A 148 9.45 13.59 -15.93
CA ALA A 148 10.13 13.03 -17.07
C ALA A 148 9.63 11.60 -17.38
N MET A 149 9.24 10.83 -16.38
CA MET A 149 8.70 9.48 -16.60
C MET A 149 7.26 9.50 -17.09
N LEU A 150 6.39 10.35 -16.50
CA LEU A 150 5.00 10.49 -16.94
C LEU A 150 4.89 11.01 -18.36
N ALA A 151 5.84 11.84 -18.81
CA ALA A 151 5.92 12.31 -20.20
C ALA A 151 6.21 11.17 -21.20
N ARG A 152 6.82 10.06 -20.76
CA ARG A 152 7.31 8.98 -21.63
C ARG A 152 6.60 7.64 -21.44
N LYS A 153 5.91 7.44 -20.31
CA LYS A 153 5.37 6.12 -19.90
C LYS A 153 3.95 6.24 -19.35
N PRO A 154 3.10 5.22 -19.56
CA PRO A 154 1.77 5.16 -18.96
C PRO A 154 1.82 5.21 -17.43
N THR A 155 0.82 5.84 -16.80
CA THR A 155 0.76 6.06 -15.34
C THR A 155 1.03 4.79 -14.53
N ASN A 156 0.43 3.65 -14.89
CA ASN A 156 0.63 2.40 -14.14
C ASN A 156 2.08 1.88 -14.19
N VAL A 157 2.82 2.16 -15.26
CA VAL A 157 4.26 1.84 -15.35
C VAL A 157 5.05 2.73 -14.38
N VAL A 158 4.72 4.01 -14.31
CA VAL A 158 5.35 4.96 -13.36
C VAL A 158 5.08 4.56 -11.91
N LEU A 159 3.85 4.18 -11.58
CA LEU A 159 3.49 3.71 -10.23
C LEU A 159 4.30 2.48 -9.82
N VAL A 160 4.48 1.52 -10.73
CA VAL A 160 5.28 0.32 -10.47
C VAL A 160 6.77 0.67 -10.33
N ALA A 161 7.29 1.58 -11.17
CA ALA A 161 8.68 2.03 -11.05
C ALA A 161 8.94 2.74 -9.71
N MET A 162 7.97 3.54 -9.25
CA MET A 162 8.03 4.20 -7.95
C MET A 162 7.92 3.20 -6.78
N ALA A 163 7.05 2.19 -6.88
CA ALA A 163 6.99 1.10 -5.91
C ALA A 163 8.32 0.31 -5.85
N ASN A 164 8.95 0.04 -6.99
CA ASN A 164 10.27 -0.60 -7.06
C ASN A 164 11.35 0.26 -6.37
N LYS A 165 11.36 1.56 -6.65
CA LYS A 165 12.25 2.52 -5.97
C LYS A 165 12.03 2.51 -4.45
N THR A 166 10.77 2.52 -4.02
CA THR A 166 10.40 2.46 -2.60
C THR A 166 10.88 1.17 -1.93
N ALA A 167 10.73 0.02 -2.59
CA ALA A 167 11.25 -1.26 -2.07
C ALA A 167 12.77 -1.22 -1.84
N ARG A 168 13.52 -0.59 -2.76
CA ARG A 168 14.98 -0.43 -2.60
C ARG A 168 15.35 0.47 -1.43
N VAL A 169 14.57 1.52 -1.18
CA VAL A 169 14.72 2.42 -0.02
C VAL A 169 14.40 1.67 1.28
N VAL A 170 13.31 0.89 1.31
CA VAL A 170 12.93 0.04 2.45
C VAL A 170 14.09 -0.87 2.84
N TRP A 171 14.67 -1.59 1.87
CA TRP A 171 15.83 -2.45 2.13
C TRP A 171 17.00 -1.67 2.75
N ALA A 172 17.37 -0.53 2.17
CA ALA A 172 18.49 0.27 2.66
C ALA A 172 18.25 0.76 4.10
N MET A 173 17.04 1.21 4.42
CA MET A 173 16.69 1.68 5.76
C MET A 173 16.65 0.55 6.80
N LEU A 174 16.22 -0.65 6.41
CA LEU A 174 16.22 -1.80 7.30
C LEU A 174 17.64 -2.27 7.61
N VAL A 175 18.51 -2.36 6.59
CA VAL A 175 19.90 -2.79 6.76
C VAL A 175 20.73 -1.76 7.55
N ARG A 176 20.54 -0.47 7.29
CA ARG A 176 21.34 0.59 7.94
C ARG A 176 20.78 1.09 9.26
N GLY A 177 19.52 0.78 9.56
CA GLY A 177 18.84 1.34 10.73
C GLY A 177 18.54 2.84 10.63
N GLU A 178 18.60 3.43 9.44
CA GLU A 178 18.50 4.88 9.20
C GLU A 178 17.05 5.33 8.91
N VAL A 179 16.76 6.59 9.20
CA VAL A 179 15.48 7.27 8.87
C VAL A 179 15.50 7.72 7.41
N TYR A 180 14.33 7.82 6.78
CA TYR A 180 14.21 8.24 5.39
C TYR A 180 14.78 9.66 5.17
N GLN A 181 15.65 9.79 4.17
CA GLN A 181 16.23 11.07 3.77
C GLN A 181 15.81 11.41 2.32
N PRO A 182 15.07 12.50 2.08
CA PRO A 182 14.58 12.87 0.75
C PRO A 182 15.66 13.11 -0.32
N ARG A 183 16.89 13.47 0.07
CA ARG A 183 17.99 13.81 -0.86
C ARG A 183 18.68 12.61 -1.51
N LEU A 184 18.54 11.40 -0.95
CA LEU A 184 19.22 10.19 -1.41
C LEU A 184 18.31 9.20 -2.16
N ALA A 185 17.04 9.59 -2.40
CA ALA A 185 16.04 8.75 -3.04
C ALA A 185 15.84 9.13 -4.51
#